data_AF-A0AAU0L2M3-F1
#
_entry.id   AF-A0AAU0L2M3-F1
#
_cell.length_a   1.000
_cell.length_b   1.000
_cell.length_c   1.000
_cell.angle_alpha   90.00
_cell.angle_beta   90.00
_cell.angle_gamma   90.00
#
_symmetry.space_group_name_H-M   'P 1'
#
loop_
_entity.id
_entity.type
_entity.pdbx_description
1 polymer ?
#
loop_
_entity_poly.entity_id
_entity_poly.type
_entity_poly.pdbx_seq_one_letter_code
_entity_poly.pdbx_strand_id
1 'polypeptide(L)'
;MGGRSYYALDLSLWDDQTKPSLKFYIDPASGKVYSSTTPEGKSFDAIKYMGQSWSKPTVAWVNWQGKRKLVMFVGGGYDAGGNDGNANNGGYEQVSYAQSNKIGSGVYMFDAENGDLLWWASNLATTANTGATMALKTNMQYSVVSRINAVDRNGDGLVDHLYFGDLGGQLWRVDINNGSNPQQFAQAAQLLDLQNNKPSDLTDANLRFYEAPIFSVYGYGANSLAVLSIATTNRSLPISDQSAGVVFNLFDNDVTQVSFSTRDMAANNKNLVAYAQLPKYGELTMVNRPQYGWYAKLSNQQKVMDEPVVINKNLYVSIFDPIAQEGRVADCSIGVQGLSSVRRFCLPYGVCEKSADLTTTLKLGKGILPVTIGAGTTSNGVTTRQILGEVQPIVTRPKMCSQVPKPRGVKLCH
;
A
#
# COMPACT_ATOMS: atom_id res chain seq x y z
N MET A 1 -9.77 11.49 12.72
CA MET A 1 -9.85 12.82 12.08
C MET A 1 -9.02 12.78 10.82
N GLY A 2 -9.69 12.86 9.67
CA GLY A 2 -9.09 12.97 8.35
C GLY A 2 -9.94 13.88 7.45
N GLY A 3 -9.45 14.20 6.26
CA GLY A 3 -10.17 14.97 5.24
C GLY A 3 -10.23 14.20 3.91
N ARG A 4 -11.16 14.57 3.02
CA ARG A 4 -11.39 13.95 1.71
C ARG A 4 -11.02 14.89 0.56
N SER A 5 -9.75 15.27 0.43
CA SER A 5 -9.29 16.19 -0.62
C SER A 5 -7.84 15.97 -1.01
N TYR A 6 -7.43 16.48 -2.17
CA TYR A 6 -6.02 16.61 -2.57
C TYR A 6 -5.76 18.04 -3.05
N TYR A 7 -4.56 18.55 -2.87
CA TYR A 7 -4.13 19.84 -3.42
C TYR A 7 -2.69 19.77 -3.90
N ALA A 8 -2.35 20.62 -4.85
CA ALA A 8 -0.99 20.76 -5.36
C ALA A 8 -0.51 22.20 -5.23
N LEU A 9 0.72 22.36 -4.76
CA LEU A 9 1.41 23.65 -4.68
C LEU A 9 2.53 23.68 -5.72
N ASP A 10 2.71 24.83 -6.36
CA ASP A 10 3.89 25.12 -7.16
C ASP A 10 4.98 25.70 -6.24
N LEU A 11 6.13 25.03 -6.23
CA LEU A 11 7.32 25.41 -5.47
C LEU A 11 8.52 25.73 -6.38
N SER A 12 8.31 25.84 -7.70
CA SER A 12 9.38 26.04 -8.69
C SER A 12 10.07 27.40 -8.56
N LEU A 13 9.34 28.40 -8.08
CA LEU A 13 9.85 29.74 -7.77
C LEU A 13 10.08 29.87 -6.25
N TRP A 14 10.77 28.94 -5.61
CA TRP A 14 11.15 29.11 -4.21
C TRP A 14 12.44 29.92 -4.11
N ASP A 15 12.33 31.25 -4.14
CA ASP A 15 13.36 32.17 -3.65
C ASP A 15 12.81 32.97 -2.45
N ASP A 16 13.67 33.74 -1.77
CA ASP A 16 13.32 34.50 -0.55
C ASP A 16 12.21 35.56 -0.75
N GLN A 17 11.65 35.74 -1.97
CA GLN A 17 10.63 36.74 -2.29
C GLN A 17 9.33 36.19 -2.91
N THR A 18 9.28 34.93 -3.35
CA THR A 18 8.09 34.34 -3.97
C THR A 18 7.43 33.27 -3.10
N LYS A 19 6.12 33.43 -2.86
CA LYS A 19 5.31 32.52 -2.04
C LYS A 19 4.86 31.32 -2.88
N PRO A 20 4.78 30.10 -2.31
CA PRO A 20 4.09 28.98 -2.94
C PRO A 20 2.71 29.37 -3.45
N SER A 21 2.36 28.92 -4.66
CA SER A 21 1.04 29.14 -5.23
C SER A 21 0.26 27.84 -5.36
N LEU A 22 -1.04 27.88 -5.08
CA LEU A 22 -1.93 26.75 -5.31
C LEU A 22 -2.09 26.50 -6.82
N LYS A 23 -1.74 25.32 -7.30
CA LYS A 23 -2.00 24.89 -8.68
C LYS A 23 -3.45 24.46 -8.84
N PHE A 24 -3.86 23.53 -7.99
CA PHE A 24 -5.22 23.02 -7.97
C PHE A 24 -5.61 22.44 -6.62
N TYR A 25 -6.92 22.29 -6.43
CA TYR A 25 -7.57 21.68 -5.28
C TYR A 25 -8.71 20.78 -5.76
N ILE A 26 -8.67 19.50 -5.36
CA ILE A 26 -9.68 18.49 -5.66
C ILE A 26 -10.61 18.41 -4.46
N ASP A 27 -11.87 18.75 -4.67
CA ASP A 27 -12.94 18.75 -3.66
C ASP A 27 -14.02 17.71 -3.96
N PRO A 28 -13.82 16.47 -3.50
CA PRO A 28 -14.86 15.45 -3.46
C PRO A 28 -16.19 15.95 -2.87
N ALA A 29 -16.21 16.80 -1.83
CA ALA A 29 -17.45 17.16 -1.14
C ALA A 29 -18.42 17.93 -2.07
N SER A 30 -17.91 18.88 -2.84
CA SER A 30 -18.69 19.56 -3.88
C SER A 30 -18.73 18.80 -5.21
N GLY A 31 -17.82 17.85 -5.41
CA GLY A 31 -17.61 17.16 -6.69
C GLY A 31 -16.93 18.06 -7.72
N LYS A 32 -16.08 18.99 -7.28
CA LYS A 32 -15.40 19.96 -8.14
C LYS A 32 -13.89 19.92 -8.00
N VAL A 33 -13.21 20.34 -9.07
CA VAL A 33 -11.77 20.64 -9.09
C VAL A 33 -11.60 22.11 -9.37
N TYR A 34 -10.79 22.79 -8.56
CA TYR A 34 -10.46 24.20 -8.67
C TYR A 34 -9.02 24.35 -9.11
N SER A 35 -8.74 25.27 -10.04
CA SER A 35 -7.39 25.59 -10.48
C SER A 35 -7.29 27.06 -10.90
N SER A 36 -6.08 27.55 -11.16
CA SER A 36 -5.88 28.94 -11.64
C SER A 36 -6.62 29.23 -12.95
N THR A 37 -6.79 28.23 -13.81
CA THR A 37 -7.55 28.35 -15.07
C THR A 37 -9.05 28.19 -14.90
N THR A 38 -9.50 27.61 -13.78
CA THR A 38 -10.92 27.34 -13.50
C THR A 38 -11.28 27.65 -12.04
N PRO A 39 -11.30 28.94 -11.64
CA PRO A 39 -11.49 29.34 -10.25
C PRO A 39 -12.92 29.09 -9.72
N GLU A 40 -13.93 29.00 -10.59
CA GLU A 40 -15.32 28.67 -10.22
C GLU A 40 -15.55 27.17 -9.95
N GLY A 41 -14.54 26.36 -10.26
CA GLY A 41 -14.53 24.91 -10.12
C GLY A 41 -15.19 24.16 -11.27
N LYS A 42 -14.52 23.13 -11.77
CA LYS A 42 -15.02 22.20 -12.80
C LYS A 42 -15.62 20.96 -12.16
N SER A 43 -16.83 20.59 -12.54
CA SER A 43 -17.56 19.47 -11.94
C SER A 43 -17.12 18.11 -12.48
N PHE A 44 -16.94 17.15 -11.57
CA PHE A 44 -16.68 15.74 -11.85
C PHE A 44 -17.47 14.88 -10.87
N ASP A 45 -18.62 14.33 -11.28
CA ASP A 45 -19.47 13.56 -10.35
C ASP A 45 -18.75 12.34 -9.75
N ALA A 46 -17.83 11.73 -10.51
CA ALA A 46 -17.04 10.59 -10.08
C ALA A 46 -16.26 10.84 -8.78
N ILE A 47 -15.74 12.05 -8.55
CA ILE A 47 -14.92 12.32 -7.36
C ILE A 47 -15.76 12.42 -6.08
N LYS A 48 -17.10 12.52 -6.17
CA LYS A 48 -17.99 12.49 -4.99
C LYS A 48 -17.92 11.16 -4.25
N TYR A 49 -17.55 10.09 -4.94
CA TYR A 49 -17.37 8.75 -4.39
C TYR A 49 -16.04 8.56 -3.66
N MET A 50 -15.14 9.54 -3.68
CA MET A 50 -13.88 9.46 -2.94
C MET A 50 -14.12 9.59 -1.42
N GLY A 51 -13.42 8.75 -0.64
CA GLY A 51 -13.40 8.80 0.82
C GLY A 51 -12.30 9.72 1.33
N GLN A 52 -11.88 9.54 2.59
CA GLN A 52 -10.74 10.27 3.14
C GLN A 52 -9.45 9.97 2.37
N SER A 53 -8.64 11.01 2.14
CA SER A 53 -7.42 10.96 1.33
C SER A 53 -6.25 10.31 2.07
N TRP A 54 -6.28 8.99 2.17
CA TRP A 54 -5.21 8.20 2.80
C TRP A 54 -4.18 7.69 1.79
N SER A 55 -4.54 7.67 0.50
CA SER A 55 -3.65 7.23 -0.58
C SER A 55 -2.57 8.28 -0.84
N LYS A 56 -1.31 7.89 -0.71
CA LYS A 56 -0.18 8.71 -1.15
C LYS A 56 -0.22 8.80 -2.68
N PRO A 57 -0.24 9.99 -3.29
CA PRO A 57 -0.29 10.12 -4.74
C PRO A 57 0.97 9.59 -5.43
N THR A 58 0.78 8.99 -6.61
CA THR A 58 1.85 8.58 -7.52
C THR A 58 1.80 9.45 -8.78
N VAL A 59 2.85 10.24 -9.00
CA VAL A 59 2.98 11.08 -10.20
C VAL A 59 3.77 10.32 -11.26
N ALA A 60 3.23 10.21 -12.46
CA ALA A 60 3.86 9.47 -13.55
C ALA A 60 3.43 9.99 -14.93
N TRP A 61 4.06 9.48 -15.98
CA TRP A 61 3.72 9.80 -17.36
C TRP A 61 2.90 8.68 -18.00
N VAL A 62 1.92 9.07 -18.81
CA VAL A 62 1.14 8.16 -19.66
C VAL A 62 1.00 8.74 -21.06
N ASN A 63 0.67 7.92 -22.05
CA ASN A 63 0.12 8.43 -23.31
C ASN A 63 -1.39 8.63 -23.16
N TRP A 64 -1.81 9.87 -23.03
CA TRP A 64 -3.21 10.24 -22.97
C TRP A 64 -3.66 10.83 -24.31
N GLN A 65 -4.50 10.10 -25.03
CA GLN A 65 -5.09 10.55 -26.31
C GLN A 65 -4.03 10.95 -27.35
N GLY A 66 -2.95 10.18 -27.45
CA GLY A 66 -1.85 10.44 -28.37
C GLY A 66 -0.86 11.50 -27.91
N LYS A 67 -0.99 12.00 -26.66
CA LYS A 67 -0.06 12.98 -26.08
C LYS A 67 0.53 12.46 -24.77
N ARG A 68 1.84 12.60 -24.62
CA ARG A 68 2.50 12.36 -23.33
C ARG A 68 1.95 13.32 -22.27
N LYS A 69 1.42 12.79 -21.18
CA LYS A 69 0.70 13.53 -20.14
C LYS A 69 1.23 13.17 -18.77
N LEU A 70 1.57 14.18 -17.97
CA LEU A 70 1.92 14.00 -16.57
C LEU A 70 0.62 13.89 -15.76
N VAL A 71 0.50 12.82 -15.00
CA VAL A 71 -0.72 12.48 -14.26
C VAL A 71 -0.41 12.12 -12.82
N MET A 72 -1.42 12.23 -11.98
CA MET A 72 -1.42 11.83 -10.58
C MET A 72 -2.42 10.69 -10.39
N PHE A 73 -1.94 9.52 -9.99
CA PHE A 73 -2.76 8.38 -9.59
C PHE A 73 -2.97 8.37 -8.09
N VAL A 74 -4.23 8.17 -7.66
CA VAL A 74 -4.62 7.99 -6.26
C VAL A 74 -5.66 6.89 -6.13
N GLY A 75 -5.64 6.18 -5.00
CA GLY A 75 -6.75 5.34 -4.58
C GLY A 75 -7.98 6.17 -4.20
N GLY A 76 -9.16 5.57 -4.28
CA GLY A 76 -10.42 6.25 -3.97
C GLY A 76 -10.52 6.77 -2.53
N GLY A 77 -9.75 6.22 -1.58
CA GLY A 77 -9.67 6.71 -0.21
C GLY A 77 -10.38 5.83 0.82
N TYR A 78 -10.28 6.25 2.08
CA TYR A 78 -10.75 5.51 3.25
C TYR A 78 -12.20 5.87 3.59
N ASP A 79 -13.05 4.86 3.72
CA ASP A 79 -14.43 5.04 4.20
C ASP A 79 -14.50 5.02 5.73
N ALA A 80 -14.60 6.20 6.33
CA ALA A 80 -14.78 6.41 7.77
C ALA A 80 -16.26 6.42 8.22
N GLY A 81 -17.16 5.91 7.38
CA GLY A 81 -18.60 5.85 7.64
C GLY A 81 -19.36 7.11 7.22
N GLY A 82 -20.68 7.09 7.45
CA GLY A 82 -21.61 8.10 6.95
C GLY A 82 -22.00 7.89 5.49
N ASN A 83 -22.60 8.92 4.88
CA ASN A 83 -23.06 8.86 3.49
C ASN A 83 -21.93 9.09 2.47
N ASP A 84 -20.83 9.69 2.92
CA ASP A 84 -19.74 10.22 2.09
C ASP A 84 -18.36 9.69 2.49
N GLY A 85 -18.32 8.76 3.46
CA GLY A 85 -17.11 8.12 3.98
C GLY A 85 -16.24 9.02 4.85
N ASN A 86 -16.75 10.14 5.39
CA ASN A 86 -15.96 11.08 6.19
C ASN A 86 -16.47 11.30 7.63
N ALA A 87 -17.45 10.52 8.10
CA ALA A 87 -18.10 10.79 9.38
C ALA A 87 -17.28 10.42 10.63
N ASN A 88 -16.25 9.58 10.51
CA ASN A 88 -15.42 9.09 11.62
C ASN A 88 -16.23 8.40 12.74
N ASN A 89 -17.37 7.80 12.40
CA ASN A 89 -18.27 7.14 13.36
C ASN A 89 -18.78 5.77 12.87
N GLY A 90 -18.12 5.21 11.86
CA GLY A 90 -18.43 3.93 11.25
C GLY A 90 -17.40 3.56 10.20
N GLY A 91 -17.80 2.77 9.21
CA GLY A 91 -16.88 2.36 8.16
C GLY A 91 -15.71 1.54 8.71
N TYR A 92 -14.53 1.70 8.12
CA TYR A 92 -13.33 0.96 8.49
C TYR A 92 -12.76 1.28 9.89
N GLU A 93 -13.34 2.25 10.62
CA GLU A 93 -13.15 2.46 12.06
C GLU A 93 -13.66 1.29 12.90
N GLN A 94 -14.44 0.38 12.31
CA GLN A 94 -14.90 -0.85 12.93
C GLN A 94 -14.13 -2.05 12.38
N VAL A 95 -13.65 -2.91 13.29
CA VAL A 95 -12.93 -4.15 12.91
C VAL A 95 -13.81 -5.04 12.03
N SER A 96 -15.11 -5.12 12.31
CA SER A 96 -16.08 -5.98 11.61
C SER A 96 -16.75 -5.34 10.39
N TYR A 97 -16.31 -4.16 9.94
CA TYR A 97 -16.95 -3.46 8.84
C TYR A 97 -16.93 -4.27 7.53
N ALA A 98 -18.10 -4.43 6.94
CA ALA A 98 -18.30 -5.03 5.63
C ALA A 98 -18.83 -3.96 4.67
N GLN A 99 -17.94 -3.42 3.85
CA GLN A 99 -18.28 -2.29 2.99
C GLN A 99 -19.30 -2.67 1.91
N SER A 100 -20.34 -1.83 1.78
CA SER A 100 -21.40 -2.00 0.77
C SER A 100 -21.75 -0.71 0.01
N ASN A 101 -21.32 0.46 0.47
CA ASN A 101 -21.56 1.75 -0.19
C ASN A 101 -20.58 2.05 -1.34
N LYS A 102 -19.47 1.28 -1.42
CA LYS A 102 -18.37 1.43 -2.38
C LYS A 102 -17.65 2.78 -2.33
N ILE A 103 -17.79 3.53 -1.25
CA ILE A 103 -17.12 4.82 -1.06
C ILE A 103 -15.62 4.61 -0.86
N GLY A 104 -14.83 5.43 -1.54
CA GLY A 104 -13.38 5.31 -1.55
C GLY A 104 -12.85 4.14 -2.36
N SER A 105 -13.71 3.43 -3.10
CA SER A 105 -13.28 2.34 -3.97
C SER A 105 -12.64 2.82 -5.26
N GLY A 106 -11.79 1.97 -5.82
CA GLY A 106 -11.21 2.18 -7.14
C GLY A 106 -9.96 3.06 -7.16
N VAL A 107 -9.57 3.43 -8.38
CA VAL A 107 -8.38 4.24 -8.67
C VAL A 107 -8.76 5.39 -9.60
N TYR A 108 -8.14 6.54 -9.38
CA TYR A 108 -8.41 7.78 -10.10
C TYR A 108 -7.10 8.33 -10.67
N MET A 109 -7.17 8.84 -11.90
CA MET A 109 -6.07 9.48 -12.62
C MET A 109 -6.45 10.93 -12.90
N PHE A 110 -5.72 11.84 -12.29
CA PHE A 110 -5.89 13.27 -12.45
C PHE A 110 -4.77 13.85 -13.30
N ASP A 111 -5.05 14.93 -14.00
CA ASP A 111 -4.05 15.77 -14.62
C ASP A 111 -3.15 16.40 -13.52
N ALA A 112 -1.84 16.18 -13.60
CA ALA A 112 -0.91 16.70 -12.59
C ALA A 112 -0.68 18.22 -12.68
N GLU A 113 -1.18 18.88 -13.73
CA GLU A 113 -1.05 20.33 -13.91
C GLU A 113 -2.23 21.09 -13.31
N ASN A 114 -3.47 20.66 -13.60
CA ASN A 114 -4.68 21.40 -13.25
C ASN A 114 -5.67 20.61 -12.36
N GLY A 115 -5.37 19.34 -12.04
CA GLY A 115 -6.18 18.49 -11.17
C GLY A 115 -7.43 17.88 -11.83
N ASP A 116 -7.67 18.12 -13.12
CA ASP A 116 -8.85 17.59 -13.81
C ASP A 116 -8.86 16.06 -13.80
N LEU A 117 -10.04 15.45 -13.58
CA LEU A 117 -10.17 14.00 -13.66
C LEU A 117 -10.12 13.53 -15.12
N LEU A 118 -9.11 12.73 -15.46
CA LEU A 118 -8.89 12.19 -16.79
C LEU A 118 -9.48 10.78 -16.92
N TRP A 119 -9.20 9.90 -15.96
CA TRP A 119 -9.67 8.51 -15.98
C TRP A 119 -9.94 8.00 -14.57
N TRP A 120 -10.86 7.04 -14.43
CA TRP A 120 -11.07 6.32 -13.18
C TRP A 120 -11.60 4.91 -13.40
N ALA A 121 -11.34 4.01 -12.45
CA ALA A 121 -11.88 2.67 -12.41
C ALA A 121 -12.51 2.37 -11.06
N SER A 122 -13.75 1.87 -11.04
CA SER A 122 -14.47 1.50 -9.82
C SER A 122 -15.69 0.65 -10.16
N ASN A 123 -16.28 -0.01 -9.16
CA ASN A 123 -17.64 -0.52 -9.28
C ASN A 123 -18.66 0.62 -9.48
N LEU A 124 -18.40 1.85 -9.05
CA LEU A 124 -19.32 2.98 -9.30
C LEU A 124 -19.11 3.65 -10.66
N ALA A 125 -18.13 3.22 -11.45
CA ALA A 125 -17.88 3.77 -12.77
C ALA A 125 -19.07 3.56 -13.72
N THR A 126 -19.38 4.58 -14.52
CA THR A 126 -20.38 4.52 -15.59
C THR A 126 -19.69 4.10 -16.89
N THR A 127 -20.43 3.55 -17.85
CA THR A 127 -19.89 3.18 -19.18
C THR A 127 -19.67 4.39 -20.11
N ALA A 128 -19.96 5.61 -19.63
CA ALA A 128 -19.92 6.83 -20.43
C ALA A 128 -18.49 7.40 -20.51
N ASN A 129 -17.81 7.14 -21.62
CA ASN A 129 -16.56 7.80 -21.97
C ASN A 129 -16.86 9.12 -22.69
N THR A 130 -16.82 10.26 -21.99
CA THR A 130 -17.17 11.57 -22.58
C THR A 130 -16.01 12.24 -23.31
N GLY A 131 -14.94 11.51 -23.62
CA GLY A 131 -13.72 12.05 -24.26
C GLY A 131 -12.88 12.92 -23.32
N ALA A 132 -13.48 13.75 -22.46
CA ALA A 132 -12.78 14.52 -21.44
C ALA A 132 -12.45 13.69 -20.18
N THR A 133 -13.37 12.80 -19.79
CA THR A 133 -13.18 11.86 -18.68
C THR A 133 -13.57 10.47 -19.14
N MET A 134 -12.73 9.50 -18.83
CA MET A 134 -12.94 8.09 -19.17
C MET A 134 -13.17 7.26 -17.92
N ALA A 135 -13.90 6.17 -18.07
CA ALA A 135 -14.31 5.35 -16.94
C ALA A 135 -14.18 3.86 -17.29
N LEU A 136 -13.62 3.09 -16.36
CA LEU A 136 -13.55 1.63 -16.45
C LEU A 136 -14.43 1.01 -15.36
N LYS A 137 -15.53 0.39 -15.77
CA LYS A 137 -16.37 -0.40 -14.87
C LYS A 137 -15.61 -1.65 -14.43
N THR A 138 -15.44 -1.82 -13.12
CA THR A 138 -14.83 -3.01 -12.51
C THR A 138 -15.73 -3.55 -11.40
N ASN A 139 -15.30 -4.61 -10.72
CA ASN A 139 -15.89 -5.11 -9.48
C ASN A 139 -15.15 -4.60 -8.23
N MET A 140 -14.33 -3.54 -8.33
CA MET A 140 -13.66 -2.90 -7.20
C MET A 140 -14.69 -2.24 -6.27
N GLN A 141 -14.96 -2.89 -5.13
CA GLN A 141 -16.00 -2.47 -4.18
C GLN A 141 -15.46 -1.85 -2.90
N TYR A 142 -14.18 -2.07 -2.61
CA TYR A 142 -13.59 -1.75 -1.33
C TYR A 142 -12.68 -0.53 -1.40
N SER A 143 -12.55 0.20 -0.29
CA SER A 143 -11.69 1.38 -0.17
C SER A 143 -10.25 1.06 -0.60
N VAL A 144 -9.68 1.91 -1.46
CA VAL A 144 -8.28 1.83 -1.88
C VAL A 144 -7.53 2.98 -1.21
N VAL A 145 -6.75 2.63 -0.18
CA VAL A 145 -6.01 3.60 0.65
C VAL A 145 -4.51 3.54 0.46
N SER A 146 -4.02 2.50 -0.22
CA SER A 146 -2.61 2.33 -0.52
C SER A 146 -2.15 3.34 -1.57
N ARG A 147 -0.85 3.61 -1.64
CA ARG A 147 -0.26 4.23 -2.85
C ARG A 147 -0.50 3.29 -4.03
N ILE A 148 -0.83 3.87 -5.19
CA ILE A 148 -0.90 3.11 -6.44
C ILE A 148 0.52 2.88 -6.95
N ASN A 149 0.98 1.63 -7.02
CA ASN A 149 2.31 1.32 -7.54
C ASN A 149 2.29 1.31 -9.07
N ALA A 150 2.93 2.30 -9.71
CA ALA A 150 3.00 2.45 -11.15
C ALA A 150 4.32 1.88 -11.69
N VAL A 151 4.23 1.01 -12.68
CA VAL A 151 5.37 0.29 -13.27
C VAL A 151 5.45 0.60 -14.76
N ASP A 152 6.60 1.13 -15.17
CA ASP A 152 7.07 1.19 -16.55
C ASP A 152 7.94 -0.06 -16.77
N ARG A 153 7.43 -1.01 -17.55
CA ARG A 153 8.06 -2.32 -17.74
C ARG A 153 9.13 -2.25 -18.83
N ASN A 154 8.91 -1.46 -19.87
CA ASN A 154 9.75 -1.43 -21.07
C ASN A 154 10.82 -0.30 -21.02
N GLY A 155 10.74 0.60 -20.05
CA GLY A 155 11.67 1.71 -19.85
C GLY A 155 11.48 2.87 -20.83
N ASP A 156 10.32 3.00 -21.46
CA ASP A 156 10.03 4.10 -22.41
C ASP A 156 9.63 5.41 -21.70
N GLY A 157 9.52 5.38 -20.37
CA GLY A 157 9.14 6.50 -19.53
C GLY A 157 7.64 6.74 -19.47
N LEU A 158 6.81 5.77 -19.87
CA LEU A 158 5.36 5.72 -19.69
C LEU A 158 4.98 4.54 -18.79
N VAL A 159 3.94 4.71 -17.98
CA VAL A 159 3.45 3.64 -17.12
C VAL A 159 2.68 2.61 -17.94
N ASP A 160 2.99 1.33 -17.75
CA ASP A 160 2.30 0.20 -18.36
C ASP A 160 1.33 -0.47 -17.39
N HIS A 161 1.71 -0.59 -16.12
CA HIS A 161 0.94 -1.32 -15.12
C HIS A 161 0.74 -0.51 -13.84
N LEU A 162 -0.46 -0.60 -13.27
CA LEU A 162 -0.76 -0.14 -11.92
C LEU A 162 -1.06 -1.35 -11.03
N TYR A 163 -0.48 -1.37 -9.83
CA TYR A 163 -0.78 -2.37 -8.81
C TYR A 163 -1.22 -1.73 -7.50
N PHE A 164 -2.28 -2.25 -6.91
CA PHE A 164 -2.78 -1.75 -5.63
C PHE A 164 -3.65 -2.78 -4.91
N GLY A 165 -3.56 -2.77 -3.58
CA GLY A 165 -4.45 -3.53 -2.72
C GLY A 165 -5.59 -2.65 -2.19
N ASP A 166 -6.73 -3.28 -1.89
CA ASP A 166 -7.86 -2.64 -1.24
C ASP A 166 -8.12 -3.17 0.19
N LEU A 167 -8.97 -2.46 0.93
CA LEU A 167 -9.34 -2.80 2.30
C LEU A 167 -10.31 -4.00 2.40
N GLY A 168 -10.70 -4.59 1.28
CA GLY A 168 -11.38 -5.88 1.22
C GLY A 168 -10.42 -7.06 1.05
N GLY A 169 -9.11 -6.83 0.96
CA GLY A 169 -8.15 -7.91 0.76
C GLY A 169 -8.08 -8.38 -0.68
N GLN A 170 -8.34 -7.50 -1.64
CA GLN A 170 -8.15 -7.77 -3.05
C GLN A 170 -6.90 -7.06 -3.56
N LEU A 171 -6.17 -7.71 -4.48
CA LEU A 171 -5.04 -7.13 -5.19
C LEU A 171 -5.42 -6.98 -6.65
N TRP A 172 -5.17 -5.79 -7.19
CA TRP A 172 -5.55 -5.42 -8.55
C TRP A 172 -4.32 -5.13 -9.39
N ARG A 173 -4.41 -5.48 -10.67
CA ARG A 173 -3.59 -4.95 -11.74
C ARG A 173 -4.47 -4.12 -12.67
N VAL A 174 -3.97 -2.98 -13.13
CA VAL A 174 -4.53 -2.26 -14.27
C VAL A 174 -3.46 -2.15 -15.34
N ASP A 175 -3.76 -2.64 -16.53
CA ASP A 175 -2.91 -2.55 -17.71
C ASP A 175 -3.29 -1.29 -18.49
N ILE A 176 -2.35 -0.35 -18.61
CA ILE A 176 -2.49 0.90 -19.37
C ILE A 176 -2.04 0.65 -20.81
N ASN A 177 -2.92 0.94 -21.75
CA ASN A 177 -2.63 0.94 -23.16
C ASN A 177 -2.15 2.34 -23.58
N ASN A 178 -0.83 2.49 -23.68
CA ASN A 178 -0.19 3.71 -24.19
C ASN A 178 -0.33 3.88 -25.72
N GLY A 179 -1.25 3.17 -26.37
CA GLY A 179 -1.62 3.37 -27.78
C GLY A 179 -2.48 4.61 -28.00
N SER A 180 -2.93 4.79 -29.24
CA SER A 180 -3.67 5.98 -29.67
C SER A 180 -5.19 5.89 -29.49
N ASN A 181 -5.73 4.72 -29.13
CA ASN A 181 -7.18 4.48 -28.98
C ASN A 181 -7.63 4.71 -27.52
N PRO A 182 -8.27 5.85 -27.19
CA PRO A 182 -8.63 6.16 -25.82
C PRO A 182 -9.64 5.15 -25.26
N GLN A 183 -10.58 4.64 -26.07
CA GLN A 183 -11.62 3.71 -25.63
C GLN A 183 -11.08 2.39 -25.05
N GLN A 184 -9.79 2.09 -25.29
CA GLN A 184 -9.10 0.91 -24.76
C GLN A 184 -7.95 1.30 -23.82
N PHE A 185 -8.00 2.51 -23.23
CA PHE A 185 -6.94 3.07 -22.40
C PHE A 185 -6.50 2.15 -21.27
N ALA A 186 -7.43 1.41 -20.65
CA ALA A 186 -7.09 0.53 -19.54
C ALA A 186 -7.95 -0.72 -19.48
N GLN A 187 -7.36 -1.81 -18.98
CA GLN A 187 -8.06 -3.03 -18.56
C GLN A 187 -7.63 -3.38 -17.14
N ALA A 188 -8.49 -4.05 -16.37
CA ALA A 188 -8.19 -4.43 -14.98
C ALA A 188 -8.29 -5.94 -14.79
N ALA A 189 -7.42 -6.48 -13.94
CA ALA A 189 -7.40 -7.87 -13.51
C ALA A 189 -7.34 -7.97 -11.98
N GLN A 190 -8.07 -8.92 -11.41
CA GLN A 190 -8.02 -9.23 -9.99
C GLN A 190 -7.00 -10.34 -9.74
N LEU A 191 -5.87 -10.01 -9.12
CA LEU A 191 -4.77 -10.95 -8.87
C LEU A 191 -4.94 -11.73 -7.56
N LEU A 192 -5.61 -11.15 -6.58
CA LEU A 192 -5.91 -11.76 -5.28
C LEU A 192 -7.31 -11.34 -4.82
N ASP A 193 -8.00 -12.25 -4.13
CA ASP A 193 -9.33 -12.07 -3.56
C ASP A 193 -9.47 -12.89 -2.27
N LEU A 194 -9.15 -12.26 -1.14
CA LEU A 194 -9.22 -12.91 0.17
C LEU A 194 -10.64 -13.04 0.73
N GLN A 195 -11.62 -12.34 0.14
CA GLN A 195 -13.01 -12.44 0.55
C GLN A 195 -13.61 -13.80 0.18
N ASN A 196 -13.45 -14.18 -1.10
CA ASN A 196 -14.10 -15.38 -1.63
C ASN A 196 -13.15 -16.57 -1.76
N ASN A 197 -11.84 -16.34 -1.86
CA ASN A 197 -10.87 -17.37 -2.26
C ASN A 197 -9.63 -17.47 -1.35
N LYS A 198 -9.65 -17.00 -0.09
CA LYS A 198 -8.46 -17.12 0.78
C LYS A 198 -8.07 -18.59 1.09
N PRO A 199 -6.78 -18.89 1.32
CA PRO A 199 -6.33 -20.17 1.89
C PRO A 199 -7.09 -20.55 3.17
N SER A 200 -7.37 -21.85 3.34
CA SER A 200 -8.28 -22.33 4.39
C SER A 200 -7.77 -22.16 5.83
N ASP A 201 -6.46 -22.04 6.03
CA ASP A 201 -5.82 -21.79 7.33
C ASP A 201 -5.81 -20.30 7.72
N LEU A 202 -6.19 -19.40 6.79
CA LEU A 202 -6.44 -17.99 7.08
C LEU A 202 -7.89 -17.81 7.56
N THR A 203 -8.06 -17.78 8.87
CA THR A 203 -9.37 -17.71 9.54
C THR A 203 -9.86 -16.28 9.79
N ASP A 204 -8.96 -15.29 9.75
CA ASP A 204 -9.32 -13.89 9.99
C ASP A 204 -10.26 -13.40 8.89
N ALA A 205 -11.37 -12.78 9.29
CA ALA A 205 -12.41 -12.35 8.37
C ALA A 205 -12.00 -11.13 7.53
N ASN A 206 -11.18 -10.24 8.11
CA ASN A 206 -10.87 -8.92 7.55
C ASN A 206 -9.37 -8.77 7.32
N LEU A 207 -8.92 -9.28 6.18
CA LEU A 207 -7.54 -9.18 5.72
C LEU A 207 -7.41 -7.98 4.79
N ARG A 208 -6.95 -6.83 5.29
CA ARG A 208 -6.98 -5.54 4.57
C ARG A 208 -5.61 -5.14 4.07
N PHE A 209 -5.52 -4.53 2.88
CA PHE A 209 -4.27 -3.96 2.37
C PHE A 209 -4.24 -2.44 2.53
N TYR A 210 -3.39 -1.95 3.44
CA TYR A 210 -3.18 -0.50 3.63
C TYR A 210 -1.96 0.03 2.87
N GLU A 211 -0.94 -0.80 2.69
CA GLU A 211 0.32 -0.43 2.06
C GLU A 211 0.36 -0.86 0.59
N ALA A 212 1.17 -0.17 -0.21
CA ALA A 212 1.31 -0.51 -1.62
C ALA A 212 2.02 -1.86 -1.83
N PRO A 213 1.62 -2.64 -2.85
CA PRO A 213 2.40 -3.79 -3.28
C PRO A 213 3.75 -3.33 -3.84
N ILE A 214 4.80 -4.11 -3.64
CA ILE A 214 6.08 -3.94 -4.33
C ILE A 214 6.18 -4.90 -5.52
N PHE A 215 6.59 -4.37 -6.67
CA PHE A 215 6.80 -5.13 -7.90
C PHE A 215 8.30 -5.44 -8.07
N SER A 216 8.62 -6.67 -8.42
CA SER A 216 9.98 -7.11 -8.75
C SER A 216 9.96 -8.15 -9.86
N VAL A 217 11.08 -8.27 -10.60
CA VAL A 217 11.21 -9.23 -11.70
C VAL A 217 12.46 -10.08 -11.49
N TYR A 218 12.35 -11.38 -11.76
CA TYR A 218 13.44 -12.34 -11.65
C TYR A 218 13.57 -13.13 -12.95
N GLY A 219 14.79 -13.60 -13.26
CA GLY A 219 15.06 -14.32 -14.51
C GLY A 219 15.38 -13.37 -15.67
N TYR A 220 15.38 -13.92 -16.89
CA TYR A 220 15.73 -13.18 -18.11
C TYR A 220 14.92 -13.68 -19.31
N GLY A 221 14.58 -12.76 -20.22
CA GLY A 221 13.87 -13.06 -21.47
C GLY A 221 12.51 -13.73 -21.22
N ALA A 222 12.24 -14.81 -21.96
CA ALA A 222 10.99 -15.57 -21.87
C ALA A 222 10.78 -16.30 -20.53
N ASN A 223 11.81 -16.39 -19.67
CA ASN A 223 11.73 -17.01 -18.35
C ASN A 223 11.65 -15.98 -17.22
N SER A 224 11.29 -14.74 -17.55
CA SER A 224 11.09 -13.70 -16.53
C SER A 224 9.87 -14.06 -15.66
N LEU A 225 9.95 -13.74 -14.38
CA LEU A 225 8.89 -13.93 -13.40
C LEU A 225 8.63 -12.60 -12.72
N ALA A 226 7.44 -12.03 -12.93
CA ALA A 226 6.99 -10.86 -12.19
C ALA A 226 6.40 -11.29 -10.84
N VAL A 227 6.78 -10.56 -9.79
CA VAL A 227 6.47 -10.90 -8.41
C VAL A 227 5.95 -9.66 -7.70
N LEU A 228 4.80 -9.82 -7.05
CA LEU A 228 4.15 -8.81 -6.24
C LEU A 228 4.18 -9.23 -4.77
N SER A 229 4.87 -8.47 -3.93
CA SER A 229 4.83 -8.68 -2.48
C SER A 229 3.95 -7.62 -1.82
N ILE A 230 3.04 -8.05 -0.96
CA ILE A 230 2.10 -7.17 -0.24
C ILE A 230 1.74 -7.81 1.10
N ALA A 231 1.32 -7.04 2.10
CA ALA A 231 0.95 -7.61 3.39
C ALA A 231 -0.35 -7.04 3.92
N THR A 232 -1.14 -7.89 4.56
CA THR A 232 -2.36 -7.47 5.24
C THR A 232 -2.03 -6.85 6.58
N THR A 233 -2.82 -5.86 6.97
CA THR A 233 -2.68 -5.15 8.24
C THR A 233 -3.95 -4.40 8.56
N ASN A 234 -4.04 -3.85 9.77
CA ASN A 234 -5.06 -2.87 10.11
C ASN A 234 -4.43 -1.61 10.69
N ARG A 235 -4.13 -0.67 9.81
CA ARG A 235 -3.43 0.56 10.17
C ARG A 235 -4.28 1.53 10.98
N SER A 236 -5.61 1.51 10.81
CA SER A 236 -6.52 2.36 11.59
C SER A 236 -6.67 1.88 13.03
N LEU A 237 -6.50 0.58 13.28
CA LEU A 237 -6.73 -0.08 14.57
C LEU A 237 -5.55 -0.99 14.97
N PRO A 238 -4.29 -0.50 15.01
CA PRO A 238 -3.10 -1.35 15.11
C PRO A 238 -2.95 -2.06 16.46
N ILE A 239 -3.67 -1.59 17.49
CA ILE A 239 -3.66 -2.16 18.85
C ILE A 239 -4.98 -2.89 19.16
N SER A 240 -6.12 -2.32 18.76
CA SER A 240 -7.45 -2.86 19.10
C SER A 240 -7.88 -4.01 18.20
N ASP A 241 -7.39 -4.08 16.96
CA ASP A 241 -7.57 -5.23 16.10
C ASP A 241 -6.59 -6.35 16.50
N GLN A 242 -7.12 -7.50 16.93
CA GLN A 242 -6.35 -8.64 17.41
C GLN A 242 -5.95 -9.63 16.30
N SER A 243 -6.36 -9.40 15.05
CA SER A 243 -5.94 -10.25 13.92
C SER A 243 -4.43 -10.21 13.70
N ALA A 244 -3.85 -11.22 13.06
CA ALA A 244 -2.45 -11.15 12.62
C ALA A 244 -2.37 -10.78 11.13
N GLY A 245 -1.37 -9.99 10.77
CA GLY A 245 -1.05 -9.72 9.37
C GLY A 245 -0.58 -10.98 8.66
N VAL A 246 -0.67 -10.95 7.33
CA VAL A 246 -0.22 -12.02 6.45
C VAL A 246 0.58 -11.38 5.32
N VAL A 247 1.83 -11.81 5.14
CA VAL A 247 2.66 -11.40 4.01
C VAL A 247 2.35 -12.30 2.84
N PHE A 248 2.03 -11.74 1.69
CA PHE A 248 1.81 -12.43 0.43
C PHE A 248 2.92 -12.11 -0.54
N ASN A 249 3.30 -13.12 -1.32
CA ASN A 249 4.20 -12.96 -2.44
C ASN A 249 3.63 -13.73 -3.63
N LEU A 250 3.12 -13.00 -4.62
CA LEU A 250 2.30 -13.50 -5.72
C LEU A 250 3.06 -13.44 -7.03
N PHE A 251 2.81 -14.42 -7.91
CA PHE A 251 3.44 -14.49 -9.22
C PHE A 251 2.46 -14.02 -10.28
N ASP A 252 2.80 -12.91 -10.95
CA ASP A 252 2.04 -12.40 -12.08
C ASP A 252 2.64 -12.97 -13.37
N ASN A 253 2.06 -14.07 -13.85
CA ASN A 253 2.56 -14.79 -15.02
C ASN A 253 2.18 -14.11 -16.34
N ASP A 254 1.20 -13.20 -16.34
CA ASP A 254 0.65 -12.61 -17.56
C ASP A 254 1.42 -11.36 -17.98
N VAL A 255 1.95 -10.61 -17.02
CA VAL A 255 2.74 -9.39 -17.26
C VAL A 255 4.02 -9.65 -18.02
N THR A 256 4.53 -10.88 -18.04
CA THR A 256 5.75 -11.21 -18.79
C THR A 256 5.46 -11.55 -20.25
N GLN A 257 4.19 -11.75 -20.62
CA GLN A 257 3.78 -12.06 -21.98
C GLN A 257 3.84 -10.82 -22.89
N VAL A 258 3.90 -11.04 -24.20
CA VAL A 258 4.07 -9.98 -25.22
C VAL A 258 2.73 -9.33 -25.61
N SER A 259 1.60 -10.03 -25.38
CA SER A 259 0.26 -9.52 -25.69
C SER A 259 -0.48 -9.03 -24.45
N PHE A 260 -0.93 -7.77 -24.46
CA PHE A 260 -1.77 -7.14 -23.43
C PHE A 260 -3.22 -7.67 -23.36
N SER A 261 -3.48 -8.87 -23.89
CA SER A 261 -4.79 -9.51 -23.75
C SER A 261 -4.89 -10.12 -22.36
N THR A 262 -5.79 -9.58 -21.53
CA THR A 262 -6.06 -10.04 -20.17
C THR A 262 -6.38 -11.53 -20.14
N ARG A 263 -5.45 -12.32 -19.62
CA ARG A 263 -5.65 -13.56 -18.86
C ARG A 263 -5.04 -13.24 -17.49
N ASP A 264 -5.42 -13.73 -16.32
CA ASP A 264 -6.40 -14.69 -15.84
C ASP A 264 -7.51 -13.93 -15.05
N MET A 265 -8.78 -14.33 -15.22
CA MET A 265 -9.95 -13.69 -14.59
C MET A 265 -10.39 -14.38 -13.30
N ALA A 266 -9.68 -15.42 -12.86
CA ALA A 266 -10.00 -16.13 -11.63
C ALA A 266 -8.82 -16.01 -10.67
N ALA A 267 -9.01 -15.32 -9.55
CA ALA A 267 -8.07 -15.32 -8.45
C ALA A 267 -7.94 -16.76 -7.90
N ASN A 268 -7.04 -17.56 -8.46
CA ASN A 268 -6.74 -18.95 -8.07
C ASN A 268 -5.91 -19.01 -6.78
N ASN A 269 -6.31 -18.20 -5.80
CA ASN A 269 -5.66 -17.99 -4.50
C ASN A 269 -5.53 -19.28 -3.67
N LYS A 270 -6.32 -20.31 -4.00
CA LYS A 270 -6.23 -21.66 -3.41
C LYS A 270 -4.89 -22.35 -3.66
N ASN A 271 -4.13 -21.89 -4.65
CA ASN A 271 -2.86 -22.51 -5.03
C ASN A 271 -1.63 -21.79 -4.44
N LEU A 272 -1.84 -20.84 -3.51
CA LEU A 272 -0.73 -20.25 -2.75
C LEU A 272 -0.21 -21.25 -1.72
N VAL A 273 1.11 -21.33 -1.60
CA VAL A 273 1.76 -22.25 -0.65
C VAL A 273 2.05 -21.53 0.67
N ALA A 274 1.69 -22.14 1.80
CA ALA A 274 2.05 -21.58 3.09
C ALA A 274 3.58 -21.57 3.25
N TYR A 275 4.16 -20.49 3.77
CA TYR A 275 5.61 -20.35 3.92
C TYR A 275 6.24 -21.49 4.73
N ALA A 276 5.51 -22.01 5.73
CA ALA A 276 5.94 -23.15 6.53
C ALA A 276 6.01 -24.50 5.76
N GLN A 277 5.38 -24.58 4.58
CA GLN A 277 5.34 -25.74 3.71
C GLN A 277 6.30 -25.63 2.52
N LEU A 278 7.01 -24.50 2.39
CA LEU A 278 7.99 -24.33 1.32
C LEU A 278 9.19 -25.26 1.51
N PRO A 279 9.88 -25.64 0.41
CA PRO A 279 11.12 -26.41 0.50
C PRO A 279 12.17 -25.72 1.38
N LYS A 280 13.01 -26.48 2.06
CA LYS A 280 14.09 -25.90 2.84
C LYS A 280 15.24 -25.43 1.95
N TYR A 281 16.17 -24.70 2.54
CA TYR A 281 17.43 -24.34 1.88
C TYR A 281 18.10 -25.58 1.27
N GLY A 282 18.50 -25.48 -0.01
CA GLY A 282 19.12 -26.58 -0.76
C GLY A 282 18.15 -27.62 -1.34
N GLU A 283 16.85 -27.54 -1.04
CA GLU A 283 15.83 -28.51 -1.50
C GLU A 283 14.93 -27.97 -2.63
N LEU A 284 15.05 -26.70 -3.00
CA LEU A 284 14.24 -26.09 -4.05
C LEU A 284 14.63 -26.63 -5.44
N THR A 285 13.64 -27.08 -6.20
CA THR A 285 13.75 -27.64 -7.55
C THR A 285 12.68 -27.03 -8.46
N MET A 286 12.77 -27.30 -9.76
CA MET A 286 11.73 -26.89 -10.73
C MET A 286 10.36 -27.52 -10.48
N VAL A 287 10.32 -28.67 -9.80
CA VAL A 287 9.10 -29.45 -9.54
C VAL A 287 8.38 -28.97 -8.28
N ASN A 288 9.12 -28.67 -7.22
CA ASN A 288 8.55 -28.32 -5.91
C ASN A 288 8.47 -26.81 -5.63
N ARG A 289 8.90 -25.96 -6.58
CA ARG A 289 8.73 -24.51 -6.44
C ARG A 289 7.24 -24.13 -6.47
N PRO A 290 6.82 -23.12 -5.69
CA PRO A 290 5.46 -22.60 -5.80
C PRO A 290 5.22 -22.05 -7.22
N GLN A 291 3.98 -22.20 -7.73
CA GLN A 291 3.62 -21.79 -9.09
C GLN A 291 2.86 -20.46 -9.15
N TYR A 292 2.12 -20.13 -8.10
CA TYR A 292 1.30 -18.91 -8.01
C TYR A 292 1.78 -17.93 -6.94
N GLY A 293 2.71 -18.38 -6.09
CA GLY A 293 3.22 -17.60 -4.97
C GLY A 293 3.12 -18.35 -3.65
N TRP A 294 3.38 -17.60 -2.58
CA TRP A 294 3.36 -18.09 -1.21
C TRP A 294 2.88 -17.01 -0.23
N TYR A 295 2.52 -17.43 0.98
CA TYR A 295 2.12 -16.50 2.04
C TYR A 295 2.70 -16.90 3.40
N ALA A 296 3.02 -15.92 4.24
CA ALA A 296 3.52 -16.10 5.59
C ALA A 296 2.57 -15.43 6.58
N LYS A 297 1.83 -16.24 7.35
CA LYS A 297 1.03 -15.78 8.48
C LYS A 297 1.95 -15.28 9.59
N LEU A 298 1.67 -14.08 10.12
CA LEU A 298 2.38 -13.55 11.26
C LEU A 298 1.80 -14.11 12.57
N SER A 299 2.58 -14.05 13.64
CA SER A 299 2.19 -14.52 14.97
C SER A 299 1.61 -13.38 15.80
N ASN A 300 0.98 -13.67 16.94
CA ASN A 300 0.82 -12.71 18.05
C ASN A 300 0.29 -11.32 17.68
N GLN A 301 -0.81 -11.25 16.91
CA GLN A 301 -1.43 -9.98 16.50
C GLN A 301 -0.49 -9.01 15.75
N GLN A 302 0.64 -9.53 15.24
CA GLN A 302 1.66 -8.74 14.57
C GLN A 302 1.11 -8.09 13.31
N LYS A 303 1.52 -6.84 13.07
CA LYS A 303 1.04 -6.00 11.98
C LYS A 303 2.19 -5.63 11.05
N VAL A 304 1.90 -5.54 9.76
CA VAL A 304 2.81 -4.88 8.81
C VAL A 304 2.36 -3.44 8.67
N MET A 305 3.18 -2.48 9.06
CA MET A 305 2.74 -1.08 9.23
C MET A 305 3.43 -0.11 8.28
N ASP A 306 4.16 -0.64 7.30
CA ASP A 306 4.92 0.12 6.32
C ASP A 306 5.07 -0.68 5.03
N GLU A 307 5.33 0.02 3.93
CA GLU A 307 5.55 -0.60 2.63
C GLU A 307 6.80 -1.50 2.67
N PRO A 308 6.73 -2.73 2.13
CA PRO A 308 7.89 -3.60 2.09
C PRO A 308 8.92 -3.12 1.07
N VAL A 309 10.18 -3.50 1.27
CA VAL A 309 11.28 -3.16 0.35
C VAL A 309 11.95 -4.41 -0.20
N VAL A 310 12.26 -4.42 -1.49
CA VAL A 310 12.97 -5.51 -2.15
C VAL A 310 14.36 -5.05 -2.59
N ILE A 311 15.40 -5.76 -2.16
CA ILE A 311 16.78 -5.54 -2.60
C ILE A 311 17.48 -6.89 -2.74
N ASN A 312 18.18 -7.11 -3.85
CA ASN A 312 19.03 -8.30 -4.06
C ASN A 312 18.31 -9.62 -3.72
N LYS A 313 17.10 -9.83 -4.25
CA LYS A 313 16.24 -11.00 -3.97
C LYS A 313 15.83 -11.17 -2.49
N ASN A 314 15.88 -10.12 -1.69
CA ASN A 314 15.40 -10.14 -0.32
C ASN A 314 14.25 -9.15 -0.15
N LEU A 315 13.12 -9.64 0.35
CA LEU A 315 11.98 -8.86 0.78
C LEU A 315 12.15 -8.50 2.25
N TYR A 316 12.15 -7.22 2.58
CA TYR A 316 12.21 -6.69 3.94
C TYR A 316 10.84 -6.13 4.30
N VAL A 317 10.26 -6.66 5.37
CA VAL A 317 8.93 -6.29 5.87
C VAL A 317 9.07 -5.80 7.30
N SER A 318 8.62 -4.58 7.59
CA SER A 318 8.52 -4.13 8.97
C SER A 318 7.32 -4.79 9.65
N ILE A 319 7.57 -5.40 10.80
CA ILE A 319 6.58 -6.09 11.63
C ILE A 319 6.54 -5.43 13.00
N PHE A 320 5.38 -4.87 13.33
CA PHE A 320 5.06 -4.33 14.64
C PHE A 320 4.29 -5.36 15.48
N ASP A 321 4.79 -5.67 16.66
CA ASP A 321 4.14 -6.52 17.66
C ASP A 321 3.52 -5.64 18.76
N PRO A 322 2.18 -5.47 18.77
CA PRO A 322 1.52 -4.58 19.72
C PRO A 322 1.50 -5.12 21.15
N ILE A 323 1.75 -6.43 21.36
CA ILE A 323 1.66 -7.08 22.67
C ILE A 323 3.03 -7.44 23.27
N ALA A 324 4.12 -7.16 22.57
CA ALA A 324 5.48 -7.40 23.03
C ALA A 324 5.78 -6.69 24.36
N GLN A 325 6.14 -7.48 25.38
CA GLN A 325 6.42 -6.98 26.74
C GLN A 325 7.63 -6.02 26.78
N GLU A 326 8.68 -6.32 26.01
CA GLU A 326 9.87 -5.46 25.87
C GLU A 326 9.52 -4.06 25.35
N GLY A 327 8.44 -3.96 24.57
CA GLY A 327 7.90 -2.74 24.00
C GLY A 327 6.97 -1.97 24.91
N ARG A 328 6.65 -2.49 26.11
CA ARG A 328 5.81 -1.76 27.07
C ARG A 328 6.57 -0.59 27.68
N VAL A 329 5.83 0.49 27.89
CA VAL A 329 6.24 1.65 28.67
C VAL A 329 5.48 1.60 30.00
N ALA A 330 6.11 2.08 31.07
CA ALA A 330 5.59 1.94 32.44
C ALA A 330 4.17 2.52 32.60
N ASP A 331 3.42 2.02 33.59
CA ASP A 331 2.04 2.45 33.87
C ASP A 331 1.94 3.98 33.92
N CYS A 332 1.01 4.54 33.14
CA CYS A 332 0.78 5.98 32.95
C CYS A 332 1.83 6.72 32.08
N SER A 333 2.16 6.17 30.90
CA SER A 333 2.93 6.86 29.87
C SER A 333 2.15 6.92 28.55
N ILE A 334 2.13 8.12 27.93
CA ILE A 334 1.54 8.34 26.61
C ILE A 334 2.58 7.85 25.58
N GLY A 335 2.28 6.77 24.87
CA GLY A 335 3.18 6.24 23.85
C GLY A 335 2.62 4.98 23.18
N VAL A 336 3.07 4.72 21.95
CA VAL A 336 2.76 3.48 21.24
C VAL A 336 3.46 2.32 21.94
N GLN A 337 2.69 1.43 22.55
CA GLN A 337 3.21 0.21 23.17
C GLN A 337 3.49 -0.84 22.09
N GLY A 338 4.60 -1.55 22.20
CA GLY A 338 4.95 -2.64 21.29
C GLY A 338 6.36 -2.52 20.74
N LEU A 339 6.77 -3.52 19.95
CA LEU A 339 8.12 -3.64 19.42
C LEU A 339 8.06 -3.85 17.91
N SER A 340 8.89 -3.13 17.16
CA SER A 340 9.08 -3.34 15.73
C SER A 340 10.33 -4.16 15.43
N SER A 341 10.25 -4.96 14.38
CA SER A 341 11.36 -5.70 13.80
C SER A 341 11.23 -5.75 12.29
N VAL A 342 12.34 -5.82 11.56
CA VAL A 342 12.33 -6.13 10.13
C VAL A 342 12.48 -7.62 9.97
N ARG A 343 11.52 -8.25 9.29
CA ARG A 343 11.61 -9.63 8.85
C ARG A 343 11.98 -9.67 7.37
N ARG A 344 12.97 -10.49 7.05
CA ARG A 344 13.48 -10.78 5.73
C ARG A 344 12.90 -12.09 5.21
N PHE A 345 12.45 -12.08 3.96
CA PHE A 345 12.05 -13.25 3.21
C PHE A 345 12.84 -13.33 1.89
N CYS A 346 13.22 -14.54 1.49
CA CYS A 346 13.99 -14.75 0.26
C CYS A 346 13.05 -14.83 -0.94
N LEU A 347 13.35 -14.07 -1.99
CA LEU A 347 12.58 -14.02 -3.24
C LEU A 347 13.29 -14.81 -4.35
N PRO A 348 12.54 -15.28 -5.37
CA PRO A 348 11.08 -15.17 -5.50
C PRO A 348 10.31 -16.27 -4.76
N TYR A 349 10.93 -17.43 -4.50
CA TYR A 349 10.20 -18.63 -4.09
C TYR A 349 10.05 -18.82 -2.57
N GLY A 350 10.48 -17.86 -1.75
CA GLY A 350 10.43 -17.97 -0.28
C GLY A 350 11.58 -18.79 0.31
N VAL A 351 12.49 -19.29 -0.53
CA VAL A 351 13.63 -20.13 -0.15
C VAL A 351 14.93 -19.42 -0.50
N CYS A 352 15.87 -19.37 0.44
CA CYS A 352 17.13 -18.65 0.27
C CYS A 352 18.12 -19.41 -0.61
N GLU A 353 18.92 -18.66 -1.40
CA GLU A 353 19.97 -19.24 -2.26
C GLU A 353 21.30 -19.42 -1.51
N LYS A 354 21.50 -18.72 -0.39
CA LYS A 354 22.73 -18.78 0.42
C LYS A 354 22.39 -19.07 1.88
N SER A 355 23.23 -19.86 2.54
CA SER A 355 23.07 -20.18 3.98
C SER A 355 23.18 -18.94 4.88
N ALA A 356 24.02 -17.96 4.50
CA ALA A 356 24.12 -16.67 5.18
C ALA A 356 22.80 -15.87 5.16
N ASP A 357 21.87 -16.23 4.26
CA ASP A 357 20.58 -15.55 4.14
C ASP A 357 19.49 -16.12 5.08
N LEU A 358 19.83 -17.10 5.91
CA LEU A 358 18.89 -17.74 6.84
C LEU A 358 18.56 -16.89 8.08
N THR A 359 19.37 -15.88 8.40
CA THR A 359 19.00 -14.92 9.47
C THR A 359 17.87 -14.03 8.97
N THR A 360 16.67 -14.16 9.55
CA THR A 360 15.48 -13.51 9.00
C THR A 360 15.04 -12.26 9.73
N THR A 361 15.58 -11.92 10.90
CA THR A 361 14.96 -10.87 11.74
C THR A 361 15.97 -9.91 12.32
N LEU A 362 15.69 -8.61 12.21
CA LEU A 362 16.42 -7.51 12.83
C LEU A 362 15.47 -6.76 13.77
N LYS A 363 15.81 -6.60 15.06
CA LYS A 363 15.03 -5.78 15.99
C LYS A 363 15.24 -4.29 15.67
N LEU A 364 14.15 -3.52 15.56
CA LEU A 364 14.20 -2.06 15.33
C LEU A 364 14.07 -1.26 16.64
N GLY A 365 13.25 -1.74 17.58
CA GLY A 365 13.01 -1.06 18.85
C GLY A 365 11.54 -0.82 19.14
N LYS A 366 11.25 0.07 20.09
CA LYS A 366 9.87 0.32 20.57
C LYS A 366 9.06 1.14 19.57
N GLY A 367 7.75 0.90 19.53
CA GLY A 367 6.82 1.63 18.67
C GLY A 367 6.75 1.07 17.25
N ILE A 368 6.05 1.78 16.36
CA ILE A 368 5.87 1.43 14.95
C ILE A 368 7.02 2.07 14.16
N LEU A 369 7.93 1.26 13.63
CA LEU A 369 9.11 1.74 12.92
C LEU A 369 9.14 1.21 11.48
N PRO A 370 9.41 2.06 10.47
CA PRO A 370 9.46 1.65 9.06
C PRO A 370 10.74 0.89 8.71
N VAL A 371 10.79 0.31 7.50
CA VAL A 371 12.06 -0.20 6.95
C VAL A 371 12.91 0.98 6.50
N THR A 372 14.06 1.20 7.15
CA THR A 372 15.00 2.26 6.76
C THR A 372 16.23 1.68 6.09
N ILE A 373 16.59 2.20 4.92
CA ILE A 373 17.80 1.81 4.18
C ILE A 373 18.78 2.97 4.21
N GLY A 374 20.01 2.69 4.64
CA GLY A 374 21.10 3.67 4.67
C GLY A 374 22.37 3.15 4.02
N ALA A 375 23.34 4.05 3.90
CA ALA A 375 24.70 3.68 3.54
C ALA A 375 25.39 3.03 4.74
N GLY A 376 26.15 1.98 4.48
CA GLY A 376 27.10 1.40 5.42
C GLY A 376 28.41 1.11 4.72
N THR A 377 29.48 0.89 5.47
CA THR A 377 30.81 0.63 4.90
C THR A 377 31.33 -0.68 5.47
N THR A 378 31.83 -1.54 4.60
CA THR A 378 32.55 -2.74 5.06
C THR A 378 33.92 -2.36 5.62
N SER A 379 34.55 -3.28 6.35
CA SER A 379 35.92 -3.13 6.87
C SER A 379 36.95 -2.76 5.79
N ASN A 380 36.67 -3.09 4.54
CA ASN A 380 37.56 -2.86 3.40
C ASN A 380 37.23 -1.56 2.64
N GLY A 381 36.40 -0.67 3.21
CA GLY A 381 36.07 0.63 2.63
C GLY A 381 35.01 0.60 1.51
N VAL A 382 34.44 -0.57 1.20
CA VAL A 382 33.39 -0.70 0.18
C VAL A 382 32.05 -0.20 0.74
N THR A 383 31.43 0.77 0.06
CA THR A 383 30.09 1.24 0.36
C THR A 383 29.06 0.15 0.06
N THR A 384 28.18 -0.09 1.03
CA THR A 384 27.10 -1.06 0.98
C THR A 384 25.79 -0.39 1.38
N ARG A 385 24.66 -0.96 0.98
CA ARG A 385 23.35 -0.58 1.52
C ARG A 385 23.03 -1.47 2.71
N GLN A 386 22.62 -0.88 3.83
CA GLN A 386 22.29 -1.59 5.05
C GLN A 386 20.88 -1.23 5.51
N ILE A 387 20.20 -2.19 6.15
CA ILE A 387 18.98 -1.91 6.91
C ILE A 387 19.43 -1.25 8.21
N LEU A 388 18.92 -0.06 8.51
CA LEU A 388 19.21 0.66 9.73
C LEU A 388 18.16 0.33 10.79
N GLY A 389 18.62 -0.10 11.97
CA GLY A 389 17.81 -0.13 13.19
C GLY A 389 18.02 1.16 13.98
N GLU A 390 16.99 1.60 14.69
CA GLU A 390 17.12 2.76 15.57
C GLU A 390 17.99 2.39 16.79
N VAL A 391 19.01 3.20 17.09
CA VAL A 391 19.77 3.05 18.33
C VAL A 391 18.92 3.64 19.44
N GLN A 392 18.35 2.78 20.31
CA GLN A 392 17.60 3.26 21.47
C GLN A 392 18.50 4.18 22.31
N PRO A 393 18.15 5.46 22.53
CA PRO A 393 18.90 6.29 23.43
C PRO A 393 18.79 5.71 24.85
N ILE A 394 19.93 5.45 25.50
CA ILE A 394 19.98 5.12 26.93
C ILE A 394 19.56 6.39 27.68
N VAL A 395 18.26 6.59 27.88
CA VAL A 395 17.76 7.65 28.76
C VAL A 395 17.79 7.12 30.19
N THR A 396 18.98 7.09 30.80
CA THR A 396 19.10 7.02 32.26
C THR A 396 18.81 8.41 32.82
N ARG A 397 17.53 8.74 33.04
CA ARG A 397 17.17 9.79 34.01
C ARG A 397 16.45 9.13 35.19
N PRO A 398 16.93 9.29 36.43
CA PRO A 398 16.15 8.90 37.60
C PRO A 398 14.94 9.84 37.69
N LYS A 399 13.72 9.30 37.60
CA LYS A 399 12.52 10.06 37.96
C LYS A 399 12.48 10.19 39.48
N MET A 400 12.70 11.40 39.99
CA MET A 400 12.26 11.77 41.34
C MET A 400 10.73 11.89 41.29
N CYS A 401 10.02 10.88 41.79
CA CYS A 401 8.61 11.00 42.14
C CYS A 401 8.51 11.50 43.58
N SER A 402 8.12 12.76 43.79
CA SER A 402 7.78 13.23 45.14
C SER A 402 6.40 12.66 45.52
N GLN A 403 6.36 11.77 46.50
CA GLN A 403 5.10 11.36 47.12
C GLN A 403 4.62 12.47 48.04
N VAL A 404 3.48 13.09 47.72
CA VAL A 404 2.71 13.87 48.69
C VAL A 404 1.49 13.02 49.11
N PRO A 405 1.35 12.66 50.38
CA PRO A 405 0.22 11.86 50.83
C PRO A 405 -0.97 12.77 51.16
N LYS A 406 -2.06 12.67 50.39
CA LYS A 406 -3.41 13.06 50.86
C LYS A 406 -4.50 12.12 50.33
N PRO A 407 -5.61 11.98 51.08
CA PRO A 407 -6.55 10.88 50.90
C PRO A 407 -7.54 11.16 49.78
N ARG A 408 -7.96 10.08 49.10
CA ARG A 408 -8.93 10.01 47.97
C ARG A 408 -8.33 10.20 46.58
N GLY A 409 -7.72 9.13 46.07
CA GLY A 409 -8.32 8.36 44.98
C GLY A 409 -8.46 9.00 43.59
N VAL A 410 -7.68 10.01 43.21
CA VAL A 410 -7.53 10.43 41.80
C VAL A 410 -6.06 10.80 41.55
N LYS A 411 -5.38 10.09 40.65
CA LYS A 411 -4.05 10.45 40.15
C LYS A 411 -4.21 11.18 38.82
N LEU A 412 -3.92 12.47 38.79
CA LEU A 412 -3.68 13.26 37.57
C LEU A 412 -2.17 13.48 37.44
N CYS A 413 -1.62 13.28 36.25
CA CYS A 413 -0.21 13.58 35.96
C CYS A 413 -0.12 14.85 35.11
N HIS A 414 0.79 15.75 35.48
CA HIS A 414 1.27 16.86 34.65
C HIS A 414 2.59 16.47 33.97
#